data_AF-A0A4R5XB11-F1
#
_entry.id   AF-A0A4R5XB11-F1
#
_cell.length_a   1.000
_cell.length_b   1.000
_cell.length_c   1.000
_cell.angle_alpha   90.00
_cell.angle_beta   90.00
_cell.angle_gamma   90.00
#
_symmetry.space_group_name_H-M   'P 1'
#
loop_
_entity.id
_entity.type
_entity.pdbx_description
1 polymer ?
#
loop_
_entity_poly.entity_id
_entity_poly.type
_entity_poly.pdbx_seq_one_letter_code
_entity_poly.pdbx_strand_id
1 'polypeptide(L)'
;MSNNHFRDEILQLMRQADCHYANALRDEEDGLSIEDAARKRDEVRLDRIIDLRRAVHMVALGEHSQSKAQAGHEDGVLRVLLPLEGQMSMGLRRHIFARLGEVQSEFGLRETTQPLRCVTRGAQARRR
;
A
#
# COMPACT_ATOMS: atom_id res chain seq x y z
N MET A 1 -20.48 4.64 -6.64
CA MET A 1 -19.70 4.03 -5.55
C MET A 1 -19.11 2.75 -6.10
N SER A 2 -17.80 2.70 -6.32
CA SER A 2 -17.14 1.47 -6.74
C SER A 2 -17.17 0.52 -5.55
N ASN A 3 -17.96 -0.55 -5.64
CA ASN A 3 -18.04 -1.58 -4.62
C ASN A 3 -17.13 -2.73 -5.04
N ASN A 4 -15.84 -2.65 -4.68
CA ASN A 4 -14.91 -3.74 -4.94
C ASN A 4 -15.27 -4.94 -4.05
N HIS A 5 -15.63 -6.06 -4.67
CA HIS A 5 -16.01 -7.29 -3.97
C HIS A 5 -14.88 -7.82 -3.05
N PHE A 6 -13.63 -7.46 -3.31
CA PHE A 6 -12.48 -7.89 -2.52
C PHE A 6 -12.06 -6.89 -1.43
N ARG A 7 -12.81 -5.80 -1.22
CA ARG A 7 -12.45 -4.70 -0.32
C ARG A 7 -12.01 -5.19 1.06
N ASP A 8 -12.86 -5.99 1.72
CA ASP A 8 -12.61 -6.39 3.10
C ASP A 8 -11.44 -7.38 3.20
N GLU A 9 -11.27 -8.25 2.20
CA GLU A 9 -10.14 -9.17 2.09
C GLU A 9 -8.82 -8.41 1.89
N ILE A 10 -8.80 -7.40 1.01
CA ILE A 10 -7.65 -6.52 0.80
C ILE A 10 -7.27 -5.82 2.10
N LEU A 11 -8.23 -5.19 2.79
CA LEU A 11 -7.95 -4.48 4.05
C LEU A 11 -7.43 -5.44 5.13
N GLN A 12 -8.01 -6.64 5.24
CA GLN A 12 -7.54 -7.66 6.19
C GLN A 12 -6.09 -8.07 5.92
N LEU A 13 -5.72 -8.33 4.66
CA LEU A 13 -4.36 -8.70 4.29
C LEU A 13 -3.39 -7.54 4.49
N MET A 14 -3.80 -6.32 4.15
CA MET A 14 -2.99 -5.12 4.38
C MET A 14 -2.66 -4.94 5.86
N ARG A 15 -3.58 -5.21 6.80
CA ARG A 15 -3.30 -5.15 8.25
C ARG A 15 -2.20 -6.11 8.70
N GLN A 16 -1.93 -7.18 7.95
CA GLN A 16 -0.87 -8.15 8.29
C GLN A 16 0.50 -7.76 7.73
N ALA A 17 0.54 -6.94 6.67
CA ALA A 17 1.80 -6.61 6.03
C ALA A 17 2.67 -5.67 6.89
N ASP A 18 3.98 -5.86 6.84
CA ASP A 18 4.95 -4.96 7.47
C ASP A 18 5.54 -3.99 6.43
N CYS A 19 4.81 -2.92 6.14
CA CYS A 19 5.21 -1.88 5.20
C CYS A 19 4.55 -0.54 5.54
N HIS A 20 4.98 0.55 4.89
CA HIS A 20 4.44 1.89 5.16
C HIS A 20 2.94 2.02 4.88
N TYR A 21 2.42 1.33 3.86
CA TYR A 21 0.99 1.34 3.52
C TYR A 21 0.13 0.71 4.62
N ALA A 22 0.50 -0.51 5.03
CA ALA A 22 -0.16 -1.24 6.10
C ALA A 22 -0.12 -0.49 7.44
N ASN A 23 1.01 0.14 7.70
CA ASN A 23 1.24 0.97 8.86
C ASN A 23 0.37 2.23 8.89
N ALA A 24 0.22 2.92 7.74
CA ALA A 24 -0.66 4.07 7.61
C ALA A 24 -2.13 3.70 7.81
N LEU A 25 -2.54 2.51 7.32
CA LEU A 25 -3.88 1.95 7.55
C LEU A 25 -4.11 1.67 9.05
N ARG A 26 -3.19 0.96 9.71
CA ARG A 26 -3.33 0.65 11.15
C ARG A 26 -3.40 1.90 12.01
N ASP A 27 -2.57 2.91 11.73
CA ASP A 27 -2.64 4.17 12.48
C ASP A 27 -3.99 4.88 12.25
N GLU A 28 -4.56 4.82 11.05
CA GLU A 28 -5.89 5.36 10.78
C GLU A 28 -6.98 4.63 11.55
N GLU A 29 -6.93 3.29 11.57
CA GLU A 29 -7.88 2.44 12.29
C GLU A 29 -7.77 2.62 13.82
N ASP A 30 -6.56 2.88 14.33
CA ASP A 30 -6.29 3.25 15.72
C ASP A 30 -6.75 4.69 16.06
N GLY A 31 -7.27 5.44 15.07
CA GLY A 31 -7.80 6.79 15.25
C GLY A 31 -6.74 7.90 15.29
N LEU A 32 -5.50 7.62 14.85
CA LEU A 32 -4.45 8.64 14.83
C LEU A 32 -4.72 9.67 13.71
N SER A 33 -4.51 10.93 14.05
CA SER A 33 -4.39 12.02 13.09
C SER A 33 -3.19 11.79 12.16
N ILE A 34 -3.15 12.52 11.04
CA ILE A 34 -2.00 12.49 10.11
C ILE A 34 -0.74 12.97 10.84
N GLU A 35 -0.88 14.00 11.68
CA GLU A 35 0.18 14.57 12.49
C GLU A 35 0.76 13.57 13.49
N ASP A 36 -0.11 12.85 14.20
CA ASP A 36 0.32 11.86 15.19
C ASP A 36 0.92 10.62 14.53
N ALA A 37 0.36 10.17 13.40
CA ALA A 37 0.92 9.07 12.62
C ALA A 37 2.31 9.40 12.06
N ALA A 38 2.53 10.61 11.55
CA ALA A 38 3.85 11.07 11.11
C ALA A 38 4.83 11.16 12.28
N ARG A 39 4.41 11.73 13.43
CA ARG A 39 5.24 11.84 14.64
C ARG A 39 5.64 10.46 15.19
N LYS A 40 4.73 9.48 15.15
CA LYS A 40 4.99 8.10 15.59
C LYS A 40 6.05 7.40 14.73
N ARG A 41 6.23 7.84 13.49
CA ARG A 41 7.03 7.12 12.48
C ARG A 41 8.35 7.75 12.11
N ASP A 42 8.77 8.86 12.75
CA ASP A 42 10.05 9.61 12.66
C ASP A 42 10.63 9.93 11.25
N GLU A 43 10.41 9.08 10.24
CA GLU A 43 11.00 9.06 8.90
C GLU A 43 9.97 9.36 7.79
N VAL A 44 8.68 9.55 8.12
CA VAL A 44 7.61 9.76 7.13
C VAL A 44 7.03 11.17 7.26
N ARG A 45 7.11 11.96 6.18
CA ARG A 45 6.52 13.31 6.10
C ARG A 45 4.98 13.25 6.13
N LEU A 46 4.34 14.35 6.55
CA LEU A 46 2.87 14.44 6.68
C LEU A 46 2.13 14.18 5.35
N ASP A 47 2.58 14.83 4.28
CA ASP A 47 2.09 14.62 2.91
C ASP A 47 2.16 13.15 2.50
N ARG A 48 3.23 12.47 2.91
CA ARG A 48 3.42 11.04 2.63
C ARG A 48 2.41 10.16 3.35
N ILE A 49 2.01 10.47 4.58
CA ILE A 49 0.97 9.70 5.30
C ILE A 49 -0.37 9.78 4.56
N ILE A 50 -0.73 10.97 4.06
CA ILE A 50 -1.96 11.18 3.28
C ILE A 50 -1.95 10.30 2.03
N ASP A 51 -0.86 10.33 1.27
CA ASP A 51 -0.73 9.52 0.04
C ASP A 51 -0.81 8.02 0.33
N LEU A 52 -0.18 7.56 1.42
CA LEU A 52 -0.20 6.15 1.83
C LEU A 52 -1.62 5.68 2.19
N ARG A 53 -2.35 6.44 3.03
CA ARG A 53 -3.75 6.11 3.38
C ARG A 53 -4.63 6.09 2.15
N ARG A 54 -4.54 7.14 1.34
CA ARG A 54 -5.32 7.26 0.09
C ARG A 54 -5.07 6.09 -0.84
N ALA A 55 -3.82 5.68 -1.03
CA ALA A 55 -3.46 4.57 -1.91
C ALA A 55 -4.11 3.25 -1.45
N VAL A 56 -4.08 2.96 -0.16
CA VAL A 56 -4.70 1.74 0.39
C VAL A 56 -6.21 1.75 0.16
N HIS A 57 -6.88 2.87 0.46
CA HIS A 57 -8.33 2.98 0.24
C HIS A 57 -8.70 2.94 -1.24
N MET A 58 -7.93 3.57 -2.12
CA MET A 58 -8.16 3.49 -3.57
C MET A 58 -8.15 2.04 -4.05
N VAL A 59 -7.13 1.26 -3.69
CA VAL A 59 -7.05 -0.16 -4.08
C VAL A 59 -8.20 -0.96 -3.44
N ALA A 60 -8.47 -0.74 -2.16
CA ALA A 60 -9.55 -1.44 -1.46
C ALA A 60 -10.93 -1.13 -2.05
N LEU A 61 -11.17 0.09 -2.54
CA LEU A 61 -12.41 0.51 -3.19
C LEU A 61 -12.45 0.16 -4.69
N GLY A 62 -11.34 -0.31 -5.26
CA GLY A 62 -11.23 -0.60 -6.70
C GLY A 62 -11.22 0.67 -7.56
N GLU A 63 -10.69 1.76 -7.03
CA GLU A 63 -10.47 3.01 -7.76
C GLU A 63 -9.18 2.94 -8.57
N HIS A 64 -9.22 3.41 -9.81
CA HIS A 64 -8.06 3.40 -10.70
C HIS A 64 -7.26 4.71 -10.60
N SER A 65 -5.94 4.58 -10.65
CA SER A 65 -5.03 5.72 -10.74
C SER A 65 -5.32 6.62 -11.95
N GLN A 66 -5.27 7.93 -11.74
CA GLN A 66 -5.46 8.96 -12.77
C GLN A 66 -4.14 9.65 -13.15
N SER A 67 -3.05 9.31 -12.49
CA SER A 67 -1.73 9.90 -12.72
C SER A 67 -0.63 8.90 -12.43
N LYS A 68 0.56 9.12 -13.00
CA LYS A 68 1.71 8.26 -12.77
C LYS A 68 2.13 8.17 -11.30
N ALA A 69 1.95 9.25 -10.54
CA ALA A 69 2.24 9.27 -9.10
C ALA A 69 1.29 8.34 -8.33
N GLN A 70 -0.02 8.44 -8.61
CA GLN A 70 -1.01 7.52 -8.03
C GLN A 70 -0.75 6.07 -8.47
N ALA A 71 -0.40 5.86 -9.74
CA ALA A 71 -0.11 4.54 -10.28
C ALA A 71 1.08 3.86 -9.58
N GLY A 72 2.12 4.63 -9.23
CA GLY A 72 3.24 4.11 -8.43
C GLY A 72 2.82 3.71 -7.01
N HIS A 73 1.84 4.39 -6.44
CA HIS A 73 1.27 4.03 -5.15
C HIS A 73 0.36 2.79 -5.23
N GLU A 74 -0.50 2.72 -6.26
CA GLU A 74 -1.35 1.57 -6.56
C GLU A 74 -0.52 0.31 -6.79
N ASP A 75 0.49 0.36 -7.68
CA ASP A 75 1.45 -0.75 -7.89
C ASP A 75 2.15 -1.14 -6.57
N GLY A 76 2.56 -0.16 -5.77
CA GLY A 76 3.16 -0.39 -4.46
C GLY A 76 2.24 -1.17 -3.51
N VAL A 77 0.96 -0.81 -3.41
CA VAL A 77 -0.02 -1.50 -2.57
C VAL A 77 -0.28 -2.91 -3.09
N LEU A 78 -0.48 -3.07 -4.40
CA LEU A 78 -0.72 -4.39 -5.00
C LEU A 78 0.50 -5.33 -4.80
N ARG A 79 1.72 -4.80 -4.91
CA ARG A 79 2.96 -5.56 -4.65
C ARG A 79 3.13 -5.97 -3.18
N VAL A 80 2.64 -5.17 -2.24
CA VAL A 80 2.63 -5.52 -0.80
C VAL A 80 1.80 -6.77 -0.54
N LEU A 81 0.76 -7.00 -1.33
CA LEU A 81 -0.13 -8.14 -1.18
C LEU A 81 0.50 -9.44 -1.73
N LEU A 82 1.38 -9.38 -2.72
CA LEU A 82 1.95 -10.57 -3.38
C LEU A 82 2.60 -11.60 -2.42
N PRO A 83 3.38 -11.22 -1.38
CA PRO A 83 3.91 -12.18 -0.42
C PRO A 83 2.83 -12.92 0.40
N LEU A 84 1.61 -12.39 0.46
CA LEU A 84 0.46 -12.96 1.17
C LEU A 84 -0.46 -13.79 0.26
N GLU A 85 -0.03 -14.07 -0.98
CA GLU A 85 -0.80 -14.80 -1.99
C GLU A 85 -1.40 -16.12 -1.50
N GLY A 86 -0.69 -16.85 -0.63
CA GLY A 86 -1.17 -18.10 -0.05
C GLY A 86 -2.39 -17.95 0.88
N GLN A 87 -2.70 -16.73 1.31
CA GLN A 87 -3.86 -16.40 2.16
C GLN A 87 -5.03 -15.82 1.35
N MET A 88 -4.84 -15.55 0.07
CA MET A 88 -5.86 -14.94 -0.79
C MET A 88 -6.84 -15.97 -1.34
N SER A 89 -8.08 -15.54 -1.51
CA SER A 89 -9.02 -16.19 -2.41
C SER A 89 -8.47 -16.21 -3.84
N MET A 90 -8.84 -17.24 -4.60
CA MET A 90 -8.45 -17.34 -6.00
C MET A 90 -8.96 -16.15 -6.84
N GLY A 91 -10.11 -15.60 -6.45
CA GLY A 91 -10.68 -14.39 -7.06
C GLY A 91 -9.76 -13.18 -6.88
N LEU A 92 -9.38 -12.90 -5.62
CA LEU A 92 -8.49 -11.79 -5.30
C LEU A 92 -7.12 -11.94 -5.96
N ARG A 93 -6.55 -13.15 -5.93
CA ARG A 93 -5.26 -13.44 -6.57
C ARG A 93 -5.28 -13.02 -8.05
N ARG A 94 -6.25 -13.52 -8.82
CA ARG A 94 -6.40 -13.15 -10.25
C ARG A 94 -6.61 -11.65 -10.45
N HIS A 95 -7.42 -11.03 -9.59
CA HIS A 95 -7.69 -9.61 -9.64
C HIS A 95 -6.41 -8.78 -9.45
N ILE A 96 -5.58 -9.09 -8.44
CA ILE A 96 -4.33 -8.38 -8.16
C ILE A 96 -3.34 -8.51 -9.33
N PHE A 97 -3.12 -9.72 -9.86
CA PHE A 97 -2.19 -9.90 -10.98
C PHE A 97 -2.65 -9.19 -12.25
N ALA A 98 -3.94 -9.28 -12.58
CA ALA A 98 -4.50 -8.55 -13.72
C ALA A 98 -4.28 -7.04 -13.55
N ARG A 99 -4.63 -6.50 -12.38
CA ARG A 99 -4.51 -5.06 -12.12
C ARG A 99 -3.06 -4.57 -12.11
N LEU A 100 -2.13 -5.36 -11.57
CA LEU A 100 -0.69 -5.07 -11.65
C LEU A 100 -0.21 -4.95 -13.10
N GLY A 101 -0.61 -5.89 -13.97
CA GLY A 101 -0.25 -5.83 -15.39
C GLY A 101 -0.83 -4.59 -16.09
N GLU A 102 -2.10 -4.28 -15.82
CA GLU A 102 -2.77 -3.09 -16.36
C GLU A 102 -2.06 -1.79 -15.95
N VAL A 103 -1.89 -1.55 -14.65
CA VAL A 103 -1.32 -0.28 -14.15
C VAL A 103 0.13 -0.09 -14.61
N GLN A 104 0.91 -1.17 -14.69
CA GLN A 104 2.30 -1.10 -15.18
C GLN A 104 2.36 -0.78 -16.66
N SER A 105 1.49 -1.41 -17.47
CA SER A 105 1.41 -1.14 -18.90
C SER A 105 0.90 0.28 -19.19
N GLU A 106 -0.17 0.70 -18.50
CA GLU A 106 -0.83 1.99 -18.71
C GLU A 106 0.10 3.17 -18.38
N PHE A 107 0.86 3.10 -17.29
CA PHE A 107 1.69 4.20 -16.81
C PHE A 107 3.19 4.02 -17.08
N GLY A 108 3.58 2.95 -17.78
CA GLY A 108 4.97 2.62 -18.09
C GLY A 108 5.82 2.47 -16.83
N LEU A 109 5.29 1.78 -15.81
CA LEU A 109 6.00 1.53 -14.56
C LEU A 109 6.98 0.37 -14.76
N ARG A 110 8.22 0.54 -14.31
CA ARG A 110 9.21 -0.55 -14.27
C ARG A 110 9.12 -1.28 -12.94
N GLU A 111 9.45 -2.57 -12.91
CA GLU A 111 9.42 -3.42 -11.71
C GLU A 111 10.41 -3.02 -10.59
N THR A 112 11.03 -1.85 -10.69
CA THR A 112 12.16 -1.42 -9.86
C THR A 112 11.75 -0.85 -8.51
N THR A 113 10.47 -0.58 -8.29
CA THR A 113 9.99 -0.04 -7.01
C THR A 113 9.68 -1.22 -6.09
N GLN A 114 10.67 -1.66 -5.32
CA GLN A 114 10.36 -2.50 -4.16
C GLN A 114 9.24 -1.82 -3.37
N PRO A 115 8.22 -2.56 -2.89
CA PRO A 115 7.21 -1.96 -2.02
C PRO A 115 7.95 -1.24 -0.90
N LEU A 116 7.58 0.01 -0.62
CA LEU A 116 8.26 0.86 0.37
C LEU A 116 8.31 0.11 1.70
N ARG A 117 9.42 -0.58 1.96
CA ARG A 117 9.61 -1.36 3.17
C ARG A 117 9.81 -0.38 4.30
N CYS A 118 9.20 -0.68 5.44
CA CYS A 118 9.64 -0.06 6.67
C CYS A 118 11.07 -0.52 6.93
N VAL A 119 12.00 0.42 7.01
CA VAL A 119 13.14 0.25 7.90
C VAL A 119 12.59 0.40 9.32
N THR A 120 11.95 -0.64 9.84
CA THR A 120 11.67 -0.75 11.27
C THR A 120 13.03 -0.64 11.99
N ARG A 121 13.23 0.44 12.77
CA ARG A 121 14.38 0.75 13.65
C ARG A 121 15.40 -0.39 13.77
N GLY A 122 16.54 -0.26 13.08
CA GLY A 122 17.68 -1.17 13.26
C GLY A 122 18.78 -1.13 12.21
N ALA A 123 18.55 -0.60 11.01
CA ALA A 123 19.56 -0.63 9.93
C ALA A 123 20.44 0.64 9.81
N GLN A 124 20.21 1.67 10.64
CA GLN A 124 21.07 2.86 10.70
C GLN A 124 21.88 2.99 12.01
N ALA A 125 21.82 1.99 12.89
CA ALA A 125 22.75 1.88 14.02
C ALA A 125 23.96 1.00 13.65
N ARG A 126 24.79 1.47 12.72
CA ARG A 126 26.23 1.13 12.50
C ARG A 126 26.65 1.53 11.09
N ARG A 127 27.07 2.78 10.94
CA ARG A 127 28.16 3.22 10.06
C ARG A 127 28.39 4.71 10.28
N ARG A 128 28.95 5.03 11.44
CA ARG A 128 30.01 6.03 11.65
C ARG A 128 30.50 5.89 13.08
#